data_AF-A0A2D7LJR7-F1
#
_entry.id   AF-A0A2D7LJR7-F1
#
_cell.length_a   1.000
_cell.length_b   1.000
_cell.length_c   1.000
_cell.angle_alpha   90.00
_cell.angle_beta   90.00
_cell.angle_gamma   90.00
#
_symmetry.space_group_name_H-M   'P 1'
#
loop_
_entity.id
_entity.type
_entity.pdbx_description
1 polymer ?
#
loop_
_entity_poly.entity_id
_entity_poly.type
_entity_poly.pdbx_seq_one_letter_code
_entity_poly.pdbx_strand_id
1 'polypeptide(L)'
;MKFIVHNYGELVHEFSIATKAMHLKHQPEMMKMVENEILLVDEIDKKKMKELSKKDHSMSHSHSNSVLLEPNQSAELIWKFNTNADLEVACNVPGHYEAGMIAKINNF
;
A
#
# COMPACT_ATOMS: atom_id res chain seq x y z
N MET A 1 5.46 -8.12 15.46
CA MET A 1 4.13 -7.51 15.65
C MET A 1 3.23 -8.03 14.54
N LYS A 2 1.97 -8.34 14.86
CA LYS A 2 0.96 -8.78 13.88
C LYS A 2 -0.12 -7.71 13.79
N PHE A 3 -0.37 -7.23 12.58
CA PHE A 3 -1.43 -6.29 12.27
C PHE A 3 -2.55 -7.03 11.55
N ILE A 4 -3.79 -6.85 11.99
CA ILE A 4 -4.98 -7.24 11.24
C ILE A 4 -5.58 -5.96 10.70
N VAL A 5 -5.54 -5.80 9.39
CA VAL A 5 -5.98 -4.59 8.69
C VAL A 5 -7.33 -4.87 8.06
N HIS A 6 -8.29 -3.97 8.26
CA HIS A 6 -9.61 -4.01 7.65
C HIS A 6 -9.84 -2.74 6.85
N ASN A 7 -10.39 -2.88 5.65
CA ASN A 7 -10.93 -1.76 4.89
C ASN A 7 -12.46 -1.74 5.06
N TYR A 8 -12.94 -0.83 5.91
CA TYR A 8 -14.39 -0.59 6.10
C TYR A 8 -14.93 0.56 5.22
N GLY A 9 -14.08 1.17 4.39
CA GLY A 9 -14.46 2.25 3.49
C GLY A 9 -15.00 1.74 2.15
N GLU A 10 -15.28 2.68 1.25
CA GLU A 10 -15.80 2.42 -0.10
C GLU A 10 -14.72 2.46 -1.19
N LEU A 11 -13.47 2.81 -0.84
CA LEU A 11 -12.36 2.96 -1.78
C LEU A 11 -11.27 1.92 -1.51
N VAL A 12 -10.43 1.65 -2.51
CA VAL A 12 -9.19 0.88 -2.29
C VAL A 12 -8.28 1.67 -1.35
N HIS A 13 -7.74 0.98 -0.35
CA HIS A 13 -6.75 1.54 0.57
C HIS A 13 -5.54 0.64 0.70
N GLU A 14 -4.40 1.26 0.96
CA GLU A 14 -3.17 0.56 1.28
C GLU A 14 -2.83 0.78 2.76
N PHE A 15 -2.35 -0.27 3.41
CA PHE A 15 -1.67 -0.19 4.69
C PHE A 15 -0.20 -0.56 4.47
N SER A 16 0.68 0.44 4.51
CA SER A 16 2.11 0.28 4.29
C SER A 16 2.91 0.85 5.46
N ILE A 17 3.88 0.09 5.98
CA ILE A 17 4.80 0.52 7.05
C ILE A 17 6.14 0.88 6.44
N ALA A 18 6.51 2.16 6.39
CA ALA A 18 7.80 2.57 5.84
C ALA A 18 8.28 3.91 6.44
N THR A 19 9.44 4.39 5.99
CA THR A 19 9.84 5.78 6.24
C THR A 19 9.12 6.72 5.27
N LYS A 20 8.95 8.00 5.63
CA LYS A 20 8.43 9.01 4.71
C LYS A 20 9.11 9.03 3.34
N ALA A 21 10.44 8.90 3.32
CA ALA A 21 11.19 8.87 2.07
C ALA A 21 10.84 7.65 1.20
N MET A 22 10.51 6.51 1.81
CA MET A 22 10.07 5.31 1.10
C MET A 22 8.65 5.46 0.55
N HIS A 23 7.72 6.04 1.33
CA HIS A 23 6.36 6.34 0.85
C HIS A 23 6.37 7.21 -0.40
N LEU A 24 7.11 8.32 -0.38
CA LEU A 24 7.23 9.21 -1.55
C LEU A 24 7.85 8.51 -2.77
N LYS A 25 8.81 7.60 -2.56
CA LYS A 25 9.42 6.82 -3.65
C LYS A 25 8.50 5.75 -4.21
N HIS A 26 7.47 5.34 -3.48
CA HIS A 26 6.52 4.33 -3.90
C HIS A 26 5.35 4.91 -4.72
N GLN A 27 5.04 6.20 -4.55
CA GLN A 27 3.95 6.87 -5.29
C GLN A 27 3.99 6.70 -6.82
N PRO A 28 5.14 6.76 -7.52
CA PRO A 28 5.18 6.54 -8.96
C PRO A 28 4.73 5.12 -9.37
N GLU A 29 4.95 4.11 -8.53
CA GLU A 29 4.46 2.75 -8.77
C GLU A 29 2.93 2.71 -8.71
N MET A 30 2.34 3.36 -7.69
CA MET A 30 0.89 3.46 -7.53
C MET A 30 0.23 4.25 -8.67
N MET A 31 0.86 5.33 -9.13
CA MET A 31 0.40 6.08 -10.30
C MET A 31 0.42 5.21 -11.57
N LYS A 32 1.48 4.43 -11.80
CA LYS A 32 1.52 3.48 -12.92
C LYS A 32 0.41 2.43 -12.84
N MET A 33 0.06 1.96 -11.65
CA MET A 33 -1.07 1.04 -11.49
C MET A 33 -2.39 1.68 -11.88
N VAL A 34 -2.61 2.97 -11.58
CA VAL A 34 -3.78 3.73 -12.05
C VAL A 34 -3.75 3.93 -13.57
N GLU A 35 -2.61 4.36 -14.13
CA GLU A 35 -2.44 4.59 -15.57
C GLU A 35 -2.67 3.33 -16.41
N ASN A 36 -2.34 2.16 -15.86
CA ASN A 36 -2.59 0.87 -16.49
C ASN A 36 -3.97 0.30 -16.13
N GLU A 37 -4.82 1.01 -15.38
CA GLU A 37 -6.14 0.56 -14.90
C GLU A 37 -6.06 -0.78 -14.14
N ILE A 38 -4.98 -0.97 -13.37
CA ILE A 38 -4.87 -2.02 -12.35
C ILE A 38 -5.52 -1.55 -11.05
N LEU A 39 -5.22 -0.32 -10.64
CA LEU A 39 -5.78 0.30 -9.43
C LEU A 39 -6.96 1.18 -9.82
N LEU A 40 -8.17 0.68 -9.58
CA LEU A 40 -9.41 1.44 -9.75
C LEU A 40 -9.80 2.09 -8.41
N VAL A 41 -10.89 2.84 -8.44
CA VAL A 41 -11.40 3.59 -7.28
C VAL A 41 -11.73 2.66 -6.10
N ASP A 42 -12.38 1.54 -6.38
CA ASP A 42 -12.93 0.58 -5.43
C ASP A 42 -12.53 -0.89 -5.73
N GLU A 43 -11.78 -1.14 -6.79
CA GLU A 43 -11.37 -2.49 -7.21
C GLU A 43 -9.90 -2.54 -7.64
N ILE A 44 -9.28 -3.72 -7.53
CA ILE A 44 -7.95 -4.01 -8.08
C ILE A 44 -8.13 -5.05 -9.20
N ASP A 45 -7.78 -4.70 -10.44
CA ASP A 45 -7.76 -5.67 -11.54
C ASP A 45 -6.57 -6.62 -11.40
N LYS A 46 -6.79 -7.69 -10.63
CA LYS A 46 -5.81 -8.75 -10.36
C LYS A 46 -5.39 -9.51 -11.62
N LYS A 47 -6.23 -9.55 -12.67
CA LYS A 47 -5.86 -10.20 -13.93
C LYS A 47 -4.84 -9.36 -14.66
N LYS A 48 -5.12 -8.06 -14.85
CA LYS A 48 -4.20 -7.14 -15.49
C LYS A 48 -2.91 -6.97 -14.69
N MET A 49 -3.00 -6.93 -13.36
CA MET A 49 -1.85 -6.95 -12.46
C MET A 49 -0.95 -8.17 -12.73
N LYS A 50 -1.54 -9.37 -12.81
CA LYS A 50 -0.80 -10.61 -13.09
C LYS A 50 -0.22 -10.67 -14.51
N GLU A 51 -0.86 -10.04 -15.48
CA GLU A 51 -0.36 -10.00 -16.86
C GLU A 51 0.78 -9.02 -17.04
N LEU A 52 0.64 -7.81 -16.51
CA LEU A 52 1.67 -6.77 -16.59
C LEU A 52 2.89 -7.08 -15.72
N SER A 53 2.71 -7.76 -14.57
CA SER A 53 3.84 -8.20 -13.72
C SER A 53 4.82 -9.14 -14.41
N LYS A 54 4.41 -9.84 -15.47
CA LYS A 54 5.33 -10.64 -16.31
C LYS A 54 6.32 -9.80 -17.11
N LYS A 55 6.00 -8.54 -17.37
CA LYS A 55 6.82 -7.60 -18.16
C LYS A 55 7.52 -6.59 -17.25
N ASP A 56 6.80 -6.06 -16.27
CA ASP A 56 7.30 -5.13 -15.27
C ASP A 56 6.98 -5.67 -13.87
N HIS A 57 7.98 -6.21 -13.20
CA HIS A 57 7.81 -6.83 -11.88
C HIS A 57 7.27 -5.85 -10.83
N SER A 58 7.44 -4.53 -11.00
CA SER A 58 6.85 -3.56 -10.08
C SER A 58 5.32 -3.60 -10.07
N MET A 59 4.69 -4.08 -11.15
CA MET A 59 3.23 -4.20 -11.24
C MET A 59 2.65 -5.32 -10.36
N SER A 60 3.47 -6.17 -9.74
CA SER A 60 2.93 -7.15 -8.77
C SER A 60 2.55 -6.53 -7.44
N HIS A 61 3.02 -5.30 -7.14
CA HIS A 61 2.82 -4.60 -5.86
C HIS A 61 3.04 -5.51 -4.64
N SER A 62 4.02 -6.40 -4.72
CA SER A 62 4.22 -7.48 -3.74
C SER A 62 5.27 -7.10 -2.69
N HIS A 63 4.99 -6.03 -1.94
CA HIS A 63 5.88 -5.53 -0.89
C HIS A 63 5.60 -6.21 0.45
N SER A 64 6.64 -6.63 1.17
CA SER A 64 6.49 -7.33 2.46
C SER A 64 5.96 -6.43 3.58
N ASN A 65 6.09 -5.13 3.42
CA ASN A 65 5.67 -4.11 4.37
C ASN A 65 4.35 -3.44 3.97
N SER A 66 3.61 -3.99 2.99
CA SER A 66 2.35 -3.41 2.52
C SER A 66 1.26 -4.45 2.27
N VAL A 67 0.01 -4.03 2.44
CA VAL A 67 -1.18 -4.73 1.93
C VAL A 67 -2.11 -3.71 1.26
N LEU A 68 -2.62 -4.07 0.08
CA LEU A 68 -3.60 -3.29 -0.69
C LEU A 68 -4.96 -3.98 -0.61
N LEU A 69 -6.00 -3.27 -0.16
CA LEU A 69 -7.29 -3.84 0.21
C LEU A 69 -8.43 -3.14 -0.52
N GLU A 70 -9.25 -3.91 -1.21
CA GLU A 70 -10.55 -3.46 -1.73
C GLU A 70 -11.54 -3.26 -0.55
N PRO A 71 -12.68 -2.58 -0.76
CA PRO A 71 -13.74 -2.44 0.23
C PRO A 71 -14.15 -3.78 0.86
N ASN A 72 -14.38 -3.76 2.17
CA ASN A 72 -14.77 -4.92 2.98
C ASN A 72 -13.74 -6.06 3.05
N GLN A 73 -12.53 -5.87 2.54
CA GLN A 73 -11.45 -6.85 2.68
C GLN A 73 -10.64 -6.66 3.95
N SER A 74 -9.94 -7.71 4.33
CA SER A 74 -8.99 -7.70 5.43
C SER A 74 -7.74 -8.51 5.08
N ALA A 75 -6.60 -8.11 5.63
CA ALA A 75 -5.37 -8.88 5.52
C ALA A 75 -4.57 -8.86 6.83
N GLU A 76 -3.66 -9.80 6.93
CA GLU A 76 -2.66 -9.88 8.00
C GLU A 76 -1.32 -9.37 7.48
N LEU A 77 -0.69 -8.47 8.23
CA LEU A 77 0.68 -8.03 8.00
C LEU A 77 1.52 -8.32 9.24
N ILE A 78 2.59 -9.09 9.07
CA ILE A 78 3.54 -9.40 10.14
C ILE A 78 4.78 -8.53 9.94
N TRP A 79 5.04 -7.66 10.91
CA TRP A 79 6.19 -6.76 10.88
C TRP A 79 7.12 -6.95 12.07
N LYS A 80 8.42 -6.91 11.81
CA LYS A 80 9.45 -6.91 12.83
C LYS A 80 10.14 -5.55 12.86
N PHE A 81 9.90 -4.80 13.93
CA PHE A 81 10.64 -3.57 14.22
C PHE A 81 12.07 -3.93 14.62
N ASN A 82 13.03 -3.65 13.75
CA ASN A 82 14.45 -3.96 13.94
C ASN A 82 15.37 -2.78 13.54
N THR A 83 14.81 -1.58 13.38
CA THR A 83 15.54 -0.36 13.02
C THR A 83 15.12 0.77 13.94
N ASN A 84 16.00 1.76 14.10
CA ASN A 84 15.68 3.03 14.77
C ASN A 84 15.16 4.08 13.77
N ALA A 85 14.68 3.66 12.59
CA ALA A 85 14.17 4.59 11.59
C ALA A 85 12.82 5.16 12.04
N ASP A 86 12.56 6.42 11.69
CA ASP A 86 11.25 7.05 11.88
C ASP A 86 10.25 6.42 10.90
N LEU A 87 9.51 5.42 11.39
CA LEU A 87 8.51 4.70 10.62
C LEU A 87 7.13 5.36 10.76
N GLU A 88 6.38 5.31 9.68
CA GLU A 88 4.97 5.68 9.60
C GLU A 88 4.18 4.55 8.92
N VAL A 89 2.91 4.48 9.27
CA VAL A 89 1.90 3.77 8.49
C VAL A 89 1.28 4.78 7.54
N ALA A 90 1.17 4.47 6.26
CA ALA A 90 0.45 5.33 5.33
C ALA A 90 -0.23 4.55 4.20
N CYS A 91 -1.19 5.21 3.55
CA CYS A 91 -1.83 4.76 2.33
C CYS A 91 -1.20 5.47 1.12
N ASN A 92 -0.60 4.74 0.18
CA ASN A 92 0.03 5.34 -1.01
C ASN A 92 -0.86 5.32 -2.26
N VAL A 93 -2.14 4.92 -2.14
CA VAL A 93 -3.14 5.19 -3.20
C VAL A 93 -3.09 6.68 -3.55
N PRO A 94 -3.01 7.06 -4.84
CA PRO A 94 -2.72 8.44 -5.23
C PRO A 94 -3.63 9.47 -4.56
N GLY A 95 -3.02 10.48 -3.92
CA GLY A 95 -3.71 11.55 -3.19
C GLY A 95 -4.02 11.25 -1.72
N HIS A 96 -4.06 9.98 -1.28
CA HIS A 96 -4.42 9.64 0.09
C HIS A 96 -3.34 10.03 1.11
N TYR A 97 -2.07 9.85 0.76
CA TYR A 97 -0.94 10.29 1.59
C TYR A 97 -0.99 11.81 1.79
N GLU A 98 -1.13 12.56 0.69
CA GLU A 98 -1.20 14.03 0.68
C GLU A 98 -2.41 14.57 1.45
N ALA A 99 -3.53 13.85 1.39
CA ALA A 99 -4.74 14.15 2.15
C ALA A 99 -4.61 13.86 3.65
N GLY A 100 -3.52 13.22 4.09
CA GLY A 100 -3.21 12.99 5.50
C GLY A 100 -3.57 11.60 6.01
N MET A 101 -3.75 10.60 5.13
CA MET A 101 -3.92 9.19 5.54
C MET A 101 -2.58 8.57 5.99
N ILE A 102 -2.02 9.14 7.06
CA ILE A 102 -0.70 8.85 7.63
C ILE A 102 -0.84 8.74 9.15
N ALA A 103 -0.19 7.74 9.75
CA ALA A 103 -0.07 7.58 11.19
C ALA A 103 1.38 7.31 11.58
N LYS A 104 1.94 8.15 12.47
CA LYS A 104 3.30 7.95 12.99
C LYS A 104 3.35 6.73 13.91
N ILE A 105 4.41 5.94 13.80
CA ILE A 105 4.71 4.88 14.77
C ILE A 105 5.65 5.47 15.81
N ASN A 106 5.16 5.64 17.04
CA ASN A 106 6.01 6.06 18.15
C ASN A 106 6.87 4.88 18.60
N ASN A 107 8.15 5.14 18.84
CA ASN A 107 9.08 4.15 19.38
C ASN A 107 8.58 3.64 20.75
N PHE A 108 8.62 2.31 20.93
CA PHE A 108 8.33 1.64 22.20
C PHE A 108 9.55 1.63 23.11
#